data_AF-A0A529L1G2-F1
#
_entry.id   AF-A0A529L1G2-F1
#
_cell.length_a   1.000
_cell.length_b   1.000
_cell.length_c   1.000
_cell.angle_alpha   90.00
_cell.angle_beta   90.00
_cell.angle_gamma   90.00
#
_symmetry.space_group_name_H-M   'P 1'
#
loop_
_entity.id
_entity.type
_entity.pdbx_description
1 polymer ?
#
loop_
_entity_poly.entity_id
_entity_poly.type
_entity_poly.pdbx_seq_one_letter_code
_entity_poly.pdbx_strand_id
1 'polypeptide(L)'
;VEELSGALFRSHGPVAHKDAILDASAAARMVAAWKEEGLTVGFTNGCFDILHAGHVSLLHAARSQCDRLVLGLNSDASVRRLKGPGRPVNDQHDRACVLAALASVDAVVVFEEDTPLALIEALLPDILVKGADYTVDTVVGADVVQKAGGRVVLV
;
A
#
# COMPACT_ATOMS: atom_id res chain seq x y z
N VAL A 1 6.89 -9.36 29.37
CA VAL A 1 5.43 -9.30 29.10
C VAL A 1 4.81 -8.00 29.64
N GLU A 2 5.43 -7.30 30.60
CA GLU A 2 4.95 -5.98 31.08
C GLU A 2 5.44 -4.77 30.25
N GLU A 3 6.59 -4.89 29.55
CA GLU A 3 7.14 -3.78 28.74
C GLU A 3 6.28 -3.41 27.52
N LEU A 4 5.61 -4.39 26.90
CA LEU A 4 4.73 -4.15 25.75
C LEU A 4 3.44 -3.41 26.14
N SER A 5 2.97 -3.58 27.38
CA SER A 5 1.74 -2.94 27.87
C SER A 5 1.94 -1.43 28.10
N GLY A 6 3.14 -1.02 28.51
CA GLY A 6 3.46 0.38 28.81
C GLY A 6 3.60 1.27 27.58
N ALA A 7 4.02 0.72 26.44
CA ALA A 7 4.20 1.46 25.20
C ALA A 7 2.88 1.82 24.48
N LEU A 8 1.80 1.07 24.73
CA LEU A 8 0.51 1.22 24.06
C LEU A 8 -0.33 2.45 24.50
N PHE A 9 0.05 3.13 25.59
CA PHE A 9 -0.83 4.12 26.24
C PHE A 9 -0.30 5.56 26.31
N ARG A 10 0.83 5.90 25.70
CA ARG A 10 1.35 7.28 25.74
C ARG A 10 1.21 8.00 24.39
N SER A 11 0.12 8.76 24.31
CA SER A 11 -0.06 10.00 23.55
C SER A 11 0.33 9.97 22.06
N HIS A 12 -0.45 9.25 21.25
CA HIS A 12 -1.23 9.70 20.09
C HIS A 12 -2.32 8.63 19.95
N GLY A 13 -3.61 8.99 19.87
CA GLY A 13 -4.70 8.02 19.93
C GLY A 13 -4.50 6.87 18.94
N PRO A 14 -4.65 5.59 19.35
CA PRO A 14 -4.42 4.47 18.46
C PRO A 14 -5.56 4.48 17.43
N VAL A 15 -5.27 4.91 16.21
CA VAL A 15 -6.07 4.47 15.06
C VAL A 15 -5.95 2.95 15.10
N ALA A 16 -7.06 2.26 15.36
CA ALA A 16 -7.05 0.83 15.50
C ALA A 16 -6.53 0.23 14.18
N HIS A 17 -5.41 -0.50 14.23
CA HIS A 17 -4.75 -1.09 13.05
C HIS A 17 -5.67 -1.97 12.18
N LYS A 18 -6.82 -2.41 12.73
CA LYS A 18 -7.86 -3.17 12.04
C LYS A 18 -8.62 -2.36 10.99
N ASP A 19 -8.72 -1.04 11.16
CA ASP A 19 -9.52 -0.18 10.27
C ASP A 19 -8.77 0.20 8.98
N ALA A 20 -7.46 -0.07 8.92
CA ALA A 20 -6.63 0.24 7.76
C ALA A 20 -6.61 -0.89 6.70
N ILE A 21 -7.07 -2.10 7.01
CA ILE A 21 -7.15 -3.21 6.04
C ILE A 21 -8.55 -3.21 5.43
N LEU A 22 -8.62 -3.01 4.11
CA LEU A 22 -9.87 -2.76 3.40
C LEU A 22 -10.04 -3.68 2.21
N ASP A 23 -11.29 -3.93 1.84
CA ASP A 23 -11.60 -4.38 0.49
C ASP A 23 -11.52 -3.21 -0.51
N ALA A 24 -11.46 -3.54 -1.81
CA ALA A 24 -11.31 -2.54 -2.86
C ALA A 24 -12.45 -1.51 -2.90
N SER A 25 -13.68 -1.91 -2.54
CA SER A 25 -14.84 -1.02 -2.54
C SER A 25 -14.77 0.01 -1.40
N ALA A 26 -14.40 -0.44 -0.21
CA ALA A 26 -14.18 0.43 0.95
C ALA A 26 -12.99 1.36 0.73
N ALA A 27 -11.90 0.85 0.15
CA ALA A 27 -10.75 1.66 -0.22
C ALA A 27 -11.12 2.75 -1.23
N ALA A 28 -11.86 2.42 -2.29
CA ALA A 28 -12.31 3.41 -3.28
C ALA A 28 -13.17 4.52 -2.65
N ARG A 29 -14.09 4.17 -1.73
CA ARG A 29 -14.87 5.18 -0.98
C ARG A 29 -13.99 6.07 -0.12
N MET A 30 -13.01 5.51 0.58
CA MET A 30 -12.12 6.29 1.42
C MET A 30 -11.16 7.17 0.63
N VAL A 31 -10.65 6.67 -0.51
CA VAL A 31 -9.86 7.48 -1.44
C VAL A 31 -10.67 8.65 -1.98
N ALA A 32 -11.92 8.42 -2.38
CA ALA A 32 -12.81 9.50 -2.83
C ALA A 32 -13.01 10.55 -1.73
N ALA A 33 -13.27 10.13 -0.48
CA ALA A 33 -13.43 11.05 0.65
C ALA A 33 -12.15 11.87 0.91
N TRP A 34 -10.96 11.26 0.90
CA TRP A 34 -9.70 12.00 1.05
C TRP A 34 -9.49 13.02 -0.06
N LYS A 35 -9.86 12.68 -1.31
CA LYS A 35 -9.75 13.61 -2.44
C LYS A 35 -10.76 14.76 -2.34
N GLU A 36 -11.97 14.50 -1.83
CA GLU A 36 -12.97 15.55 -1.54
C GLU A 36 -12.49 16.52 -0.44
N GLU A 37 -11.69 16.03 0.51
CA GLU A 37 -10.99 16.85 1.51
C GLU A 37 -9.79 17.62 0.93
N GLY A 38 -9.44 17.41 -0.33
CA GLY A 38 -8.29 18.04 -1.00
C GLY A 38 -6.94 17.40 -0.66
N LEU A 39 -6.94 16.20 -0.08
CA LEU A 39 -5.72 15.45 0.22
C LEU A 39 -5.19 14.74 -1.03
N THR A 40 -3.87 14.76 -1.20
CA THR A 40 -3.19 14.03 -2.27
C THR A 40 -3.08 12.54 -1.89
N VAL A 41 -3.60 11.65 -2.73
CA VAL A 41 -3.58 10.20 -2.49
C VAL A 41 -2.47 9.54 -3.31
N GLY A 42 -1.53 8.91 -2.60
CA GLY A 42 -0.49 8.06 -3.18
C GLY A 42 -0.89 6.59 -3.15
N PHE A 43 -0.40 5.84 -4.14
CA PHE A 43 -0.54 4.39 -4.20
C PHE A 43 0.81 3.73 -4.47
N THR A 44 1.06 2.63 -3.78
CA THR A 44 2.15 1.71 -4.12
C THR A 44 1.65 0.26 -3.97
N ASN A 45 2.39 -0.71 -4.51
CA ASN A 45 2.02 -2.10 -4.33
C ASN A 45 3.23 -3.04 -4.35
N GLY A 46 3.07 -4.21 -3.75
CA GLY A 46 4.05 -5.28 -3.78
C GLY A 46 3.64 -6.48 -2.94
N CYS A 47 4.51 -7.50 -2.91
CA CYS A 47 4.26 -8.70 -2.12
C CYS A 47 4.59 -8.52 -0.62
N PHE A 48 5.63 -7.74 -0.31
CA PHE A 48 6.12 -7.50 1.07
C PHE A 48 6.24 -8.77 1.93
N ASP A 49 6.78 -9.85 1.34
CA ASP A 49 6.80 -11.17 1.96
C ASP A 49 7.66 -11.20 3.23
N ILE A 50 8.95 -10.89 3.10
CA ILE A 50 9.86 -10.68 4.23
C ILE A 50 10.16 -9.20 4.30
N LEU A 51 9.59 -8.52 5.29
CA LEU A 51 9.85 -7.10 5.52
C LEU A 51 11.28 -6.88 6.00
N HIS A 52 11.88 -5.81 5.51
CA HIS A 52 13.24 -5.39 5.85
C HIS A 52 13.35 -3.87 5.68
N ALA A 53 14.47 -3.29 6.13
CA ALA A 53 14.68 -1.85 6.13
C ALA A 53 14.42 -1.19 4.76
N GLY A 54 14.85 -1.81 3.66
CA GLY A 54 14.57 -1.31 2.30
C GLY A 54 13.08 -1.11 2.01
N HIS A 55 12.18 -2.01 2.43
CA HIS A 55 10.74 -1.81 2.27
C HIS A 55 10.24 -0.64 3.12
N VAL A 56 10.73 -0.50 4.35
CA VAL A 56 10.35 0.62 5.22
C VAL A 56 10.78 1.95 4.62
N SER A 57 12.02 2.04 4.11
CA SER A 57 12.52 3.22 3.42
C SER A 57 11.71 3.55 2.17
N LEU A 58 11.34 2.54 1.37
CA LEU A 58 10.48 2.71 0.19
C LEU A 58 9.11 3.30 0.58
N LEU A 59 8.45 2.73 1.60
CA LEU A 59 7.13 3.19 2.05
C LEU A 59 7.19 4.58 2.67
N HIS A 60 8.27 4.89 3.40
CA HIS A 60 8.51 6.23 3.92
C HIS A 60 8.69 7.25 2.78
N ALA A 61 9.50 6.91 1.78
CA ALA A 61 9.68 7.75 0.59
C ALA A 61 8.36 7.93 -0.17
N ALA A 62 7.56 6.87 -0.32
CA ALA A 62 6.24 6.95 -0.95
C ALA A 62 5.30 7.89 -0.18
N ARG A 63 5.20 7.73 1.15
CA ARG A 63 4.37 8.60 1.99
C ARG A 63 4.81 10.05 1.98
N SER A 64 6.11 10.34 1.76
CA SER A 64 6.60 11.71 1.63
C SER A 64 6.11 12.45 0.38
N GLN A 65 5.55 11.71 -0.61
CA GLN A 65 5.05 12.29 -1.85
C GLN A 65 3.56 12.66 -1.79
N CYS A 66 2.83 12.21 -0.77
CA CYS A 66 1.38 12.34 -0.68
C CYS A 66 0.91 12.62 0.76
N ASP A 67 -0.37 12.92 0.94
CA ASP A 67 -0.99 13.10 2.27
C ASP A 67 -1.54 11.79 2.82
N ARG A 68 -1.92 10.86 1.95
CA ARG A 68 -2.42 9.52 2.30
C ARG A 68 -1.79 8.47 1.40
N LEU A 69 -1.28 7.38 1.96
CA LEU A 69 -0.70 6.28 1.19
C LEU A 69 -1.57 5.03 1.29
N VAL A 70 -2.04 4.56 0.14
CA VAL A 70 -2.67 3.26 -0.03
C VAL A 70 -1.64 2.24 -0.53
N LEU A 71 -1.59 1.08 0.11
CA LEU A 71 -0.73 -0.03 -0.27
C LEU A 71 -1.56 -1.19 -0.83
N GLY A 72 -1.39 -1.50 -2.11
CA GLY A 72 -1.85 -2.73 -2.72
C GLY A 72 -0.96 -3.90 -2.30
N LEU A 73 -1.53 -4.90 -1.63
CA LEU A 73 -0.83 -6.11 -1.21
C LEU A 73 -1.25 -7.30 -2.10
N ASN A 74 -0.29 -7.95 -2.74
CA ASN A 74 -0.58 -9.20 -3.46
C ASN A 74 -1.07 -10.29 -2.49
N SER A 75 -2.16 -10.97 -2.86
CA SER A 75 -2.68 -12.15 -2.15
C SER A 75 -1.70 -13.32 -2.18
N ASP A 76 -1.93 -14.34 -1.35
CA ASP A 76 -1.08 -15.53 -1.34
C ASP A 76 -1.10 -16.27 -2.69
N ALA A 77 -2.26 -16.31 -3.34
CA ALA A 77 -2.41 -16.89 -4.67
C ALA A 77 -1.63 -16.09 -5.72
N SER A 78 -1.70 -14.76 -5.68
CA SER A 78 -0.94 -13.85 -6.56
C SER A 78 0.56 -14.06 -6.39
N VAL A 79 1.05 -14.03 -5.14
CA VAL A 79 2.48 -14.23 -4.86
C VAL A 79 2.96 -15.61 -5.29
N ARG A 80 2.16 -16.65 -5.10
CA ARG A 80 2.49 -18.03 -5.51
C ARG A 80 2.65 -18.15 -7.03
N ARG A 81 1.80 -17.48 -7.82
CA ARG A 81 1.93 -17.45 -9.28
C ARG A 81 3.17 -16.68 -9.73
N LEU A 82 3.47 -15.57 -9.05
CA LEU A 82 4.61 -14.68 -9.41
C LEU A 82 5.97 -15.24 -8.98
N LYS A 83 6.06 -15.90 -7.83
CA LYS A 83 7.34 -16.31 -7.21
C LYS A 83 7.50 -17.83 -7.04
N GLY A 84 6.48 -18.60 -7.39
CA GLY A 84 6.47 -20.05 -7.30
C GLY A 84 5.85 -20.62 -6.01
N PRO A 85 5.71 -21.95 -5.92
CA PRO A 85 4.93 -22.64 -4.89
C PRO A 85 5.48 -22.51 -3.46
N GLY A 86 6.75 -22.15 -3.29
CA GLY A 86 7.38 -21.95 -1.98
C GLY A 86 7.15 -20.56 -1.37
N ARG A 87 6.32 -19.72 -1.99
CA ARG A 87 6.05 -18.35 -1.56
C ARG A 87 4.54 -18.06 -1.52
N PRO A 88 4.08 -17.12 -0.68
CA PRO A 88 4.88 -16.35 0.30
C PRO A 88 5.29 -17.19 1.53
N VAL A 89 6.24 -16.68 2.32
CA VAL A 89 6.61 -17.26 3.63
C VAL A 89 5.61 -16.86 4.70
N ASN A 90 5.17 -15.59 4.69
CA ASN A 90 4.12 -15.09 5.57
C ASN A 90 2.81 -14.97 4.78
N ASP A 91 1.70 -15.41 5.36
CA ASP A 91 0.40 -15.30 4.69
C ASP A 91 -0.04 -13.84 4.51
N GLN A 92 -1.04 -13.63 3.66
CA GLN A 92 -1.50 -12.28 3.31
C GLN A 92 -2.09 -11.52 4.51
N HIS A 93 -2.64 -12.23 5.50
CA HIS A 93 -3.21 -11.60 6.68
C HIS A 93 -2.11 -11.02 7.55
N ASP A 94 -1.08 -11.82 7.86
CA ASP A 94 0.07 -11.39 8.65
C ASP A 94 0.82 -10.25 7.97
N ARG A 95 1.05 -10.36 6.66
CA ARG A 95 1.68 -9.28 5.87
C ARG A 95 0.86 -7.99 5.93
N ALA A 96 -0.47 -8.08 5.75
CA ALA A 96 -1.35 -6.92 5.81
C ALA A 96 -1.33 -6.26 7.20
N CYS A 97 -1.39 -7.06 8.27
CA CYS A 97 -1.34 -6.58 9.66
C CYS A 97 -0.05 -5.81 9.95
N VAL A 98 1.11 -6.33 9.54
CA VAL A 98 2.38 -5.63 9.77
C VAL A 98 2.45 -4.34 8.96
N LEU A 99 2.02 -4.37 7.69
CA LEU A 99 2.04 -3.18 6.82
C LEU A 99 1.09 -2.08 7.32
N ALA A 100 -0.11 -2.45 7.77
CA ALA A 100 -1.10 -1.55 8.36
C ALA A 100 -0.64 -0.94 9.71
N ALA A 101 0.39 -1.51 10.34
CA ALA A 101 1.01 -0.95 11.53
C ALA A 101 2.12 0.07 11.24
N LEU A 102 2.58 0.17 10.00
CA LEU A 102 3.61 1.14 9.63
C LEU A 102 3.00 2.54 9.53
N ALA A 103 3.61 3.51 10.22
CA ALA A 103 3.17 4.90 10.23
C ALA A 103 3.09 5.57 8.85
N SER A 104 3.76 4.99 7.84
CA SER A 104 3.72 5.49 6.46
C SER A 104 2.52 5.01 5.65
N VAL A 105 1.74 4.05 6.14
CA VAL A 105 0.63 3.42 5.41
C VAL A 105 -0.70 3.79 6.05
N ASP A 106 -1.58 4.42 5.29
CA ASP A 106 -2.92 4.82 5.75
C ASP A 106 -3.96 3.73 5.44
N ALA A 107 -3.78 2.95 4.37
CA ALA A 107 -4.64 1.82 4.04
C ALA A 107 -3.88 0.68 3.33
N VAL A 108 -4.28 -0.56 3.58
CA VAL A 108 -3.81 -1.78 2.91
C VAL A 108 -4.99 -2.44 2.20
N VAL A 109 -4.82 -2.76 0.93
CA VAL A 109 -5.83 -3.45 0.12
C VAL A 109 -5.24 -4.70 -0.49
N VAL A 110 -5.79 -5.87 -0.15
CA VAL A 110 -5.34 -7.14 -0.73
C VAL A 110 -5.99 -7.33 -2.09
N PHE A 111 -5.19 -7.65 -3.12
CA PHE A 111 -5.68 -7.94 -4.48
C PHE A 111 -5.12 -9.28 -4.97
N GLU A 112 -5.89 -9.97 -5.80
CA GLU A 112 -5.57 -11.34 -6.23
C GLU A 112 -4.90 -11.39 -7.60
N GLU A 113 -5.11 -10.40 -8.44
CA GLU A 113 -4.59 -10.33 -9.80
C GLU A 113 -3.06 -10.34 -9.85
N ASP A 114 -2.50 -10.68 -11.02
CA ASP A 114 -1.04 -10.69 -11.22
C ASP A 114 -0.45 -9.27 -11.27
N THR A 115 -1.28 -8.28 -11.60
CA THR A 115 -0.91 -6.87 -11.65
C THR A 115 -1.92 -6.03 -10.87
N PRO A 116 -1.52 -4.87 -10.33
CA PRO A 116 -2.41 -4.00 -9.56
C PRO A 116 -3.37 -3.17 -10.44
N LEU A 117 -3.42 -3.39 -11.76
CA LEU A 117 -4.08 -2.47 -12.70
C LEU A 117 -5.55 -2.22 -12.35
N ALA A 118 -6.33 -3.29 -12.14
CA ALA A 118 -7.74 -3.17 -11.81
C ALA A 118 -7.97 -2.39 -10.50
N LEU A 119 -7.07 -2.57 -9.52
CA LEU A 119 -7.12 -1.82 -8.28
C LEU A 119 -6.75 -0.34 -8.50
N ILE A 120 -5.73 -0.06 -9.31
CA ILE A 120 -5.35 1.31 -9.68
C ILE A 120 -6.49 2.02 -10.40
N GLU A 121 -7.18 1.36 -11.33
CA GLU A 121 -8.34 1.91 -12.04
C GLU A 121 -9.51 2.20 -11.09
N ALA A 122 -9.75 1.32 -10.11
CA ALA A 122 -10.82 1.49 -9.13
C ALA A 122 -10.54 2.64 -8.15
N LEU A 123 -9.28 2.85 -7.75
CA LEU A 123 -8.91 3.86 -6.76
C LEU A 123 -8.54 5.21 -7.39
N LEU A 124 -8.02 5.19 -8.61
CA LEU A 124 -7.54 6.35 -9.37
C LEU A 124 -6.69 7.33 -8.52
N PRO A 125 -5.53 6.85 -7.98
CA PRO A 125 -4.67 7.64 -7.12
C PRO A 125 -4.04 8.82 -7.88
N ASP A 126 -3.66 9.87 -7.17
CA ASP A 126 -3.01 11.05 -7.74
C ASP A 126 -1.51 10.80 -8.01
N ILE A 127 -0.91 9.90 -7.23
CA ILE A 127 0.51 9.56 -7.34
C ILE A 127 0.69 8.05 -7.28
N LEU A 128 1.39 7.51 -8.28
CA LEU A 128 1.82 6.12 -8.31
C LEU A 128 3.31 6.04 -7.96
N VAL A 129 3.65 5.35 -6.87
CA VAL A 129 5.04 5.26 -6.39
C VAL A 129 5.60 3.85 -6.58
N LYS A 130 6.78 3.77 -7.18
CA LYS A 130 7.56 2.53 -7.36
C LYS A 130 9.02 2.73 -6.99
N GLY A 131 9.71 1.63 -6.68
CA GLY A 131 11.15 1.67 -6.43
C GLY A 131 11.95 2.01 -7.69
N ALA A 132 13.17 2.52 -7.51
CA ALA A 132 14.07 2.94 -8.58
C ALA A 132 14.50 1.83 -9.55
N ASP A 133 14.24 0.56 -9.22
CA ASP A 133 14.50 -0.59 -10.11
C ASP A 133 13.56 -0.65 -11.33
N TYR A 134 12.51 0.19 -11.36
CA TYR A 134 11.56 0.29 -12.47
C TYR A 134 11.88 1.49 -13.37
N THR A 135 11.54 1.40 -14.66
CA THR A 135 11.35 2.59 -15.50
C THR A 135 9.87 2.98 -15.52
N VAL A 136 9.55 4.25 -15.76
CA VAL A 136 8.15 4.72 -15.79
C VAL A 136 7.29 3.88 -16.73
N ASP A 137 7.83 3.52 -17.89
CA ASP A 137 7.16 2.73 -18.93
C ASP A 137 6.84 1.29 -18.50
N THR A 138 7.53 0.79 -17.47
CA THR A 138 7.33 -0.55 -16.88
C THR A 138 6.38 -0.53 -15.68
N VAL A 139 5.96 0.65 -15.22
CA VAL A 139 5.03 0.79 -14.10
C VAL A 139 3.61 0.55 -14.59
N VAL A 140 3.03 -0.59 -14.20
CA VAL A 140 1.62 -0.91 -14.46
C VAL A 140 0.71 0.17 -13.88
N GLY A 141 -0.20 0.70 -14.70
CA GLY A 141 -1.14 1.75 -14.33
C GLY A 141 -0.59 3.17 -14.45
N ALA A 142 0.65 3.35 -14.91
CA ALA A 142 1.23 4.66 -15.15
C ALA A 142 0.38 5.51 -16.12
N ASP A 143 -0.04 4.92 -17.24
CA ASP A 143 -0.83 5.61 -18.25
C ASP A 143 -2.23 5.98 -17.73
N VAL A 144 -2.85 5.10 -16.94
CA VAL A 144 -4.15 5.34 -16.28
C VAL A 144 -4.05 6.57 -15.37
N VAL A 145 -3.07 6.60 -14.48
CA VAL A 145 -2.87 7.70 -13.52
C VAL A 145 -2.51 9.00 -14.24
N GLN A 146 -1.62 8.96 -15.23
CA GLN A 146 -1.20 10.14 -15.99
C GLN A 146 -2.35 10.73 -16.83
N LYS A 147 -3.17 9.90 -17.46
CA LYS A 147 -4.37 10.36 -18.21
C LYS A 147 -5.39 11.05 -17.29
N ALA A 148 -5.45 10.65 -16.02
CA ALA A 148 -6.28 11.27 -15.00
C ALA A 148 -5.65 12.53 -14.37
N GLY A 149 -4.47 12.97 -14.84
CA GLY A 149 -3.76 14.15 -14.34
C GLY A 149 -2.84 13.89 -13.15
N GLY A 150 -2.70 12.63 -12.73
CA GLY A 150 -1.75 12.20 -11.71
C GLY A 150 -0.32 12.04 -12.26
N ARG A 151 0.60 11.58 -11.41
CA ARG A 151 2.01 11.38 -11.77
C ARG A 151 2.59 10.08 -11.24
N VAL A 152 3.67 9.63 -11.87
CA VAL A 152 4.46 8.48 -11.41
C VAL A 152 5.73 9.01 -10.76
N VAL A 153 6.09 8.47 -9.60
CA VAL A 153 7.34 8.79 -8.90
C VAL A 153 8.13 7.50 -8.67
N LEU A 154 9.41 7.55 -9.03
CA LEU A 154 10.38 6.50 -8.73
C LEU A 154 11.22 6.96 -7.55
N VAL A 155 11.38 6.10 -6.53
CA VAL A 155 12.07 6.39 -5.27
C VAL A 155 13.14 5.37 -4.93
#